data_AF-A0AAD9XLM1-F1
#
_entry.id   AF-A0AAD9XLM1-F1
#
_cell.length_a   1.000
_cell.length_b   1.000
_cell.length_c   1.000
_cell.angle_alpha   90.00
_cell.angle_beta   90.00
_cell.angle_gamma   90.00
#
_symmetry.space_group_name_H-M   'P 1'
#
loop_
_entity.id
_entity.type
_entity.pdbx_description
1 polymer ?
#
loop_
_entity_poly.entity_id
_entity_poly.type
_entity_poly.pdbx_seq_one_letter_code
_entity_poly.pdbx_strand_id
1 'polypeptide(L)'
;MYTDFTGKPFKFEHCWEILKNHPEWCSGELTKQYGSKKQKTVDGSFIDNPSPPTSTTPGSFDTIELDSLVNEDINSNGVVRPQGRKAAKEKNRRMNDDKGVIEVLNNLHCTIERQIDFNREKLELKRETLKLEKKFRERNQRMKERKNQELIMNTDLNKLQPVLRVAYEKMQAQIMKEWEKDGLFGDVFYSEILDL
;
A
#
# COMPACT_ATOMS: atom_id res chain seq x y z
N MET A 1 5.36 29.26 12.70
CA MET A 1 4.08 29.52 13.40
C MET A 1 2.98 29.54 12.36
N TYR A 2 1.86 28.85 12.60
CA TYR A 2 0.76 28.79 11.64
C TYR A 2 -0.02 30.12 11.67
N THR A 3 -0.15 30.76 10.51
CA THR A 3 -0.91 32.00 10.32
C THR A 3 -2.11 31.72 9.43
N ASP A 4 -3.24 32.36 9.73
CA ASP A 4 -4.41 32.29 8.86
C ASP A 4 -4.18 33.06 7.54
N PHE A 5 -5.15 32.98 6.62
CA PHE A 5 -5.08 33.70 5.33
C PHE A 5 -5.09 35.23 5.49
N THR A 6 -5.33 35.75 6.70
CA THR A 6 -5.24 37.17 7.04
C THR A 6 -3.91 37.54 7.70
N GLY A 7 -2.97 36.59 7.79
CA GLY A 7 -1.64 36.78 8.38
C GLY A 7 -1.62 36.84 9.91
N LYS A 8 -2.74 36.55 10.58
CA LYS A 8 -2.82 36.55 12.04
C LYS A 8 -2.39 35.19 12.59
N PRO A 9 -1.70 35.15 13.76
CA PRO A 9 -1.37 33.89 14.39
C PRO A 9 -2.65 33.12 14.73
N PHE A 10 -2.64 31.81 14.49
CA PHE A 10 -3.78 30.97 14.75
C PHE A 10 -4.17 30.98 16.23
N LYS A 11 -5.32 31.61 16.52
CA LYS A 11 -5.79 31.90 17.88
C LYS A 11 -6.09 30.67 18.75
N PHE A 12 -6.21 29.49 18.14
CA PHE A 12 -6.52 28.24 18.83
C PHE A 12 -5.37 27.23 18.82
N GLU A 13 -4.15 27.66 18.47
CA GLU A 13 -2.96 26.80 18.49
C GLU A 13 -2.78 26.15 19.87
N HIS A 14 -3.09 26.90 20.93
CA HIS A 14 -2.97 26.45 22.32
C HIS A 14 -4.15 25.59 22.81
N CYS A 15 -5.26 25.51 22.08
CA CYS A 15 -6.44 24.75 22.53
C CYS A 15 -6.15 23.25 22.62
N TRP A 16 -5.28 22.72 21.75
CA TRP A 16 -4.88 21.33 21.81
C TRP A 16 -4.11 20.99 23.10
N GLU A 17 -3.22 21.88 23.53
CA GLU A 17 -2.46 21.72 24.77
C GLU A 17 -3.36 21.66 26.02
N ILE A 18 -4.52 22.31 25.96
CA ILE A 18 -5.54 22.29 27.02
C ILE A 18 -6.39 21.01 26.94
N LEU A 19 -6.84 20.65 25.74
CA LEU A 19 -7.77 19.54 25.54
C LEU A 19 -7.13 18.16 25.73
N LYS A 20 -5.82 18.02 25.46
CA LYS A 20 -5.13 16.73 25.53
C LYS A 20 -5.12 16.07 26.91
N ASN A 21 -5.34 16.85 27.97
CA ASN A 21 -5.41 16.37 29.36
C ASN A 21 -6.85 16.30 29.88
N HIS A 22 -7.85 16.57 29.04
CA HIS A 22 -9.25 16.59 29.47
C HIS A 22 -9.71 15.16 29.77
N PRO A 23 -10.30 14.88 30.95
CA PRO A 23 -10.61 13.52 31.40
C PRO A 23 -11.57 12.77 30.46
N GLU A 24 -12.49 13.46 29.78
CA GLU A 24 -13.35 12.83 28.75
C GLU A 24 -12.57 12.28 27.55
N TRP A 25 -11.39 12.83 27.27
CA TRP A 25 -10.54 12.45 26.13
C TRP A 25 -9.39 11.51 26.54
N CYS A 26 -9.05 11.47 27.83
CA CYS A 26 -8.02 10.60 28.40
C CYS A 26 -8.57 9.31 29.03
N SER A 27 -9.90 9.15 29.15
CA SER A 27 -10.51 7.97 29.74
C SER A 27 -10.55 6.81 28.75
N GLY A 28 -9.61 5.87 28.90
CA GLY A 28 -9.58 4.58 28.21
C GLY A 28 -10.69 3.60 28.63
N GLU A 29 -11.90 4.09 28.91
CA GLU A 29 -13.06 3.32 29.34
C GLU A 29 -14.23 3.46 28.35
N LEU A 30 -13.96 3.21 27.06
CA LEU A 30 -15.00 2.92 26.07
C LEU A 30 -15.42 1.43 26.07
N THR A 31 -15.12 0.69 27.12
CA THR A 31 -15.64 -0.67 27.34
C THR A 31 -15.91 -0.93 28.82
N LYS A 32 -17.13 -0.61 29.29
CA LYS A 32 -17.90 -1.44 30.24
C LYS A 32 -19.28 -0.84 30.54
N GLN A 33 -20.29 -1.57 30.06
CA GLN A 33 -21.62 -1.78 30.66
C GLN A 33 -22.35 -0.58 31.27
N TYR A 34 -23.30 0.00 30.52
CA TYR A 34 -24.55 0.55 31.07
C TYR A 34 -25.74 0.14 30.18
N GLY A 35 -26.01 -1.16 30.16
CA GLY A 35 -27.30 -1.71 29.76
C GLY A 35 -28.15 -1.96 31.00
N SER A 36 -28.60 -0.91 31.69
CA SER A 36 -29.47 -1.05 32.86
C SER A 36 -30.93 -1.15 32.41
N LYS A 37 -31.36 -2.38 32.11
CA LYS A 37 -32.77 -2.77 32.12
C LYS A 37 -33.36 -2.44 33.50
N LYS A 38 -34.38 -1.57 33.56
CA LYS A 38 -35.29 -1.51 34.70
C LYS A 38 -36.20 -2.74 34.63
N GLN A 39 -35.84 -3.80 35.36
CA GLN A 39 -36.75 -4.89 35.67
C GLN A 39 -37.69 -4.46 36.81
N LYS A 40 -38.99 -4.55 36.53
CA LYS A 40 -40.06 -4.60 37.52
C LYS A 40 -40.05 -6.02 38.10
N THR A 41 -39.89 -6.10 39.41
CA THR A 41 -39.97 -7.31 40.24
C THR A 41 -41.35 -7.94 40.16
N VAL A 42 -41.43 -9.23 39.79
CA VAL A 42 -42.35 -10.25 40.32
C VAL A 42 -41.65 -11.61 40.15
N ASP A 43 -41.80 -12.45 41.17
CA ASP A 43 -41.11 -13.68 41.52
C ASP A 43 -41.05 -14.82 40.48
N GLY A 44 -40.03 -15.68 40.63
CA GLY A 44 -40.23 -17.13 40.57
C GLY A 44 -39.75 -17.90 39.34
N SER A 45 -38.53 -18.43 39.43
CA SER A 45 -38.09 -19.81 39.09
C SER A 45 -38.33 -20.43 37.69
N PHE A 46 -37.21 -20.99 37.15
CA PHE A 46 -37.07 -22.22 36.34
C PHE A 46 -36.90 -22.12 34.80
N ILE A 47 -35.64 -22.31 34.37
CA ILE A 47 -35.09 -23.19 33.31
C ILE A 47 -35.96 -23.45 32.05
N ASP A 48 -35.50 -22.97 30.87
CA ASP A 48 -35.03 -23.77 29.70
C ASP A 48 -34.98 -22.97 28.37
N ASN A 49 -33.92 -23.19 27.59
CA ASN A 49 -33.76 -22.87 26.16
C ASN A 49 -34.44 -24.01 25.33
N PRO A 50 -34.72 -23.98 23.98
CA PRO A 50 -34.29 -23.07 22.91
C PRO A 50 -35.33 -22.71 21.79
N SER A 51 -35.00 -21.71 20.97
CA SER A 51 -35.36 -21.48 19.54
C SER A 51 -36.83 -21.27 19.06
N PRO A 52 -37.04 -20.56 17.91
CA PRO A 52 -38.30 -19.86 17.59
C PRO A 52 -39.16 -20.54 16.51
N PRO A 53 -40.47 -20.21 16.44
CA PRO A 53 -41.17 -20.21 15.15
C PRO A 53 -42.10 -19.00 14.91
N THR A 54 -41.91 -18.43 13.71
CA THR A 54 -42.91 -17.98 12.71
C THR A 54 -44.35 -17.60 13.12
N SER A 55 -44.73 -16.38 12.68
CA SER A 55 -46.02 -15.90 12.15
C SER A 55 -47.34 -16.54 12.60
N THR A 56 -48.34 -15.72 12.95
CA THR A 56 -49.65 -15.60 12.24
C THR A 56 -50.57 -14.60 12.95
N THR A 57 -51.19 -13.70 12.18
CA THR A 57 -52.29 -12.78 12.55
C THR A 57 -53.63 -13.51 12.57
N PRO A 58 -54.55 -13.15 13.48
CA PRO A 58 -55.98 -12.99 13.15
C PRO A 58 -56.50 -11.66 13.75
N GLY A 59 -57.41 -10.86 13.19
CA GLY A 59 -58.49 -11.08 12.24
C GLY A 59 -59.81 -10.51 12.81
N SER A 60 -60.37 -9.47 12.17
CA SER A 60 -61.83 -9.14 12.03
C SER A 60 -62.62 -8.63 13.27
N PHE A 61 -63.10 -7.37 13.33
CA PHE A 61 -64.36 -6.75 12.80
C PHE A 61 -65.30 -6.39 13.97
N ASP A 62 -65.65 -5.10 14.10
CA ASP A 62 -67.05 -4.69 14.10
C ASP A 62 -67.20 -3.17 13.96
N THR A 63 -68.17 -2.81 13.12
CA THR A 63 -68.50 -1.48 12.61
C THR A 63 -69.56 -0.83 13.50
N ILE A 64 -69.42 0.45 13.85
CA ILE A 64 -70.60 1.31 14.05
C ILE A 64 -70.34 2.70 13.48
N GLU A 65 -71.01 2.95 12.37
CA GLU A 65 -71.23 4.21 11.69
C GLU A 65 -72.26 5.04 12.50
N LEU A 66 -71.96 6.30 12.80
CA LEU A 66 -72.99 7.29 13.13
C LEU A 66 -72.58 8.62 12.52
N ASP A 67 -73.16 8.89 11.36
CA ASP A 67 -73.15 10.16 10.67
C ASP A 67 -73.98 11.20 11.46
N SER A 68 -73.43 12.40 11.65
CA SER A 68 -74.22 13.59 11.94
C SER A 68 -73.50 14.82 11.40
N LEU A 69 -74.04 15.22 10.25
CA LEU A 69 -73.84 16.44 9.51
C LEU A 69 -73.99 17.71 10.38
N VAL A 70 -73.28 18.75 9.94
CA VAL A 70 -73.42 20.20 10.22
C VAL A 70 -72.82 20.69 11.55
N ASN A 71 -71.74 21.48 11.45
CA ASN A 71 -71.74 22.88 11.91
C ASN A 71 -70.48 23.65 11.47
N GLU A 72 -70.78 24.75 10.77
CA GLU A 72 -70.14 26.08 10.81
C GLU A 72 -68.77 26.32 10.18
N ASP A 73 -68.85 27.06 9.06
CA ASP A 73 -67.83 27.93 8.50
C ASP A 73 -67.17 28.83 9.56
N ILE A 74 -65.85 28.70 9.74
CA ILE A 74 -65.01 29.83 10.15
C ILE A 74 -63.78 29.88 9.24
N ASN A 75 -63.82 30.84 8.33
CA ASN A 75 -62.67 31.34 7.57
C ASN A 75 -61.59 31.86 8.53
N SER A 76 -60.36 31.32 8.46
CA SER A 76 -59.19 32.07 8.92
C SER A 76 -57.94 31.69 8.11
N ASN A 77 -57.58 32.60 7.20
CA ASN A 77 -56.26 32.90 6.66
C ASN A 77 -55.18 31.81 6.70
N GLY A 78 -54.81 31.35 5.52
CA GLY A 78 -53.67 30.49 5.27
C GLY A 78 -52.35 31.07 5.82
N VAL A 79 -51.73 30.30 6.69
CA VAL A 79 -50.28 30.31 6.90
C VAL A 79 -49.81 28.87 6.67
N VAL A 80 -49.30 28.61 5.47
CA VAL A 80 -48.65 27.33 5.13
C VAL A 80 -47.37 27.23 5.95
N ARG A 81 -47.24 26.17 6.74
CA ARG A 81 -46.02 25.88 7.52
C ARG A 81 -44.83 25.68 6.56
N PRO A 82 -43.64 26.26 6.84
CA PRO A 82 -42.45 26.02 6.04
C PRO A 82 -42.15 24.53 5.95
N GLN A 83 -41.81 24.07 4.75
CA GLN A 83 -41.53 22.66 4.48
C GLN A 83 -40.43 22.17 5.44
N GLY A 84 -40.72 21.10 6.19
CA GLY A 84 -39.82 20.59 7.21
C GLY A 84 -38.47 20.14 6.64
N ARG A 85 -37.44 20.24 7.48
CA ARG A 85 -36.01 19.93 7.22
C ARG A 85 -35.74 18.57 6.54
N LYS A 86 -36.70 17.65 6.52
CA LYS A 86 -36.58 16.32 5.91
C LYS A 86 -36.68 16.33 4.37
N ALA A 87 -37.52 17.16 3.77
CA ALA A 87 -37.65 17.23 2.30
C ALA A 87 -36.45 17.93 1.64
N ALA A 88 -35.90 18.95 2.29
CA ALA A 88 -34.70 19.65 1.83
C ALA A 88 -33.42 18.76 1.89
N LYS A 89 -33.39 17.77 2.80
CA LYS A 89 -32.27 16.83 2.92
C LYS A 89 -32.30 15.71 1.86
N GLU A 90 -33.49 15.35 1.37
CA GLU A 90 -33.69 14.36 0.30
C GLU A 90 -33.11 14.86 -1.04
N LYS A 91 -33.34 16.13 -1.38
CA LYS A 91 -32.87 16.76 -2.64
C LYS A 91 -31.34 16.75 -2.77
N ASN A 92 -30.61 16.92 -1.67
CA ASN A 92 -29.14 16.92 -1.67
C ASN A 92 -28.51 15.53 -1.82
N ARG A 93 -29.27 14.43 -1.69
CA ARG A 93 -28.74 13.09 -1.99
C ARG A 93 -28.76 12.75 -3.49
N ARG A 94 -29.45 13.55 -4.31
CA ARG A 94 -29.63 13.32 -5.75
C ARG A 94 -28.75 14.19 -6.65
N MET A 95 -27.87 15.02 -6.07
CA MET A 95 -26.99 15.93 -6.80
C MET A 95 -25.56 15.40 -6.96
N ASN A 96 -25.29 14.15 -6.55
CA ASN A 96 -24.07 13.49 -7.01
C ASN A 96 -24.36 13.08 -8.46
N ASP A 97 -23.84 13.83 -9.42
CA ASP A 97 -23.78 13.34 -10.80
C ASP A 97 -22.90 12.08 -10.78
N ASP A 98 -23.53 10.90 -10.76
CA ASP A 98 -22.85 9.59 -10.79
C ASP A 98 -21.80 9.52 -11.91
N LYS A 99 -22.05 10.27 -12.99
CA LYS A 99 -21.15 10.43 -14.13
C LYS A 99 -19.82 11.10 -13.76
N GLY A 100 -19.82 12.10 -12.88
CA GLY A 100 -18.60 12.75 -12.39
C GLY A 100 -17.81 11.85 -11.42
N VAL A 101 -18.50 11.05 -10.60
CA VAL A 101 -17.85 10.06 -9.72
C VAL A 101 -17.18 8.96 -10.55
N ILE A 102 -17.86 8.46 -11.58
CA ILE A 102 -17.31 7.46 -12.51
C ILE A 102 -16.06 7.99 -13.23
N GLU A 103 -16.08 9.25 -13.66
CA GLU A 103 -14.93 9.88 -14.31
C GLU A 103 -13.71 9.98 -13.38
N VAL A 104 -13.91 10.40 -12.13
CA VAL A 104 -12.84 10.45 -11.12
C VAL A 104 -12.26 9.05 -10.83
N LEU A 105 -13.13 8.04 -10.70
CA LEU A 105 -12.70 6.66 -10.49
C LEU A 105 -11.89 6.12 -11.68
N ASN A 106 -12.33 6.39 -12.91
CA ASN A 106 -11.59 6.01 -14.11
C ASN A 106 -10.23 6.70 -14.17
N ASN A 107 -10.16 7.99 -13.87
CA ASN A 107 -8.89 8.73 -13.81
C ASN A 107 -7.93 8.16 -12.76
N LEU A 108 -8.45 7.76 -11.60
CA LEU A 108 -7.67 7.08 -10.56
C LEU A 108 -7.16 5.72 -11.03
N HIS A 109 -8.01 4.89 -11.63
CA HIS A 109 -7.61 3.59 -12.19
C HIS A 109 -6.52 3.75 -13.25
N CYS A 110 -6.70 4.65 -14.21
CA CYS A 110 -5.69 4.97 -15.23
C CYS A 110 -4.36 5.45 -14.61
N THR A 111 -4.39 6.09 -13.45
CA THR A 111 -3.18 6.55 -12.74
C THR A 111 -2.48 5.38 -12.03
N ILE A 112 -3.26 4.49 -11.41
CA ILE A 112 -2.74 3.29 -10.75
C ILE A 112 -2.10 2.34 -11.77
N GLU A 113 -2.74 2.10 -12.90
CA GLU A 113 -2.21 1.26 -13.98
C GLU A 113 -0.88 1.80 -14.51
N ARG A 114 -0.81 3.09 -14.83
CA ARG A 114 0.44 3.76 -15.23
C ARG A 114 1.53 3.63 -14.17
N GLN A 115 1.18 3.75 -12.89
CA GLN A 115 2.15 3.59 -11.81
C GLN A 115 2.66 2.15 -11.69
N ILE A 116 1.79 1.15 -11.90
CA ILE A 116 2.18 -0.27 -11.91
C ILE A 116 3.14 -0.53 -13.06
N ASP A 117 2.85 -0.04 -14.26
CA ASP A 117 3.70 -0.23 -15.44
C ASP A 117 5.05 0.46 -15.27
N PHE A 118 5.06 1.70 -14.81
CA PHE A 118 6.29 2.43 -14.50
C PHE A 118 7.14 1.70 -13.45
N ASN A 119 6.51 1.18 -12.40
CA ASN A 119 7.21 0.42 -11.37
C ASN A 119 7.78 -0.90 -11.90
N ARG A 120 7.05 -1.58 -12.79
CA ARG A 120 7.51 -2.79 -13.47
C ARG A 120 8.74 -2.51 -14.32
N GLU A 121 8.68 -1.51 -15.18
CA GLU A 121 9.81 -1.12 -16.05
C GLU A 121 11.03 -0.70 -15.22
N LYS A 122 10.81 0.08 -14.14
CA LYS A 122 11.87 0.48 -13.22
C LYS A 122 12.56 -0.73 -12.55
N LEU A 123 11.78 -1.75 -12.17
CA LEU A 123 12.34 -2.99 -11.60
C LEU A 123 13.13 -3.80 -12.63
N GLU A 124 12.66 -3.85 -13.88
CA GLU A 124 13.33 -4.54 -14.97
C GLU A 124 14.66 -3.86 -15.33
N LEU A 125 14.66 -2.54 -15.48
CA LEU A 125 15.89 -1.76 -15.69
C LEU A 125 16.88 -1.96 -14.54
N LYS A 126 16.40 -1.99 -13.28
CA LYS A 126 17.25 -2.29 -12.11
C LYS A 126 17.85 -3.70 -12.17
N ARG A 127 17.10 -4.69 -12.67
CA ARG A 127 17.60 -6.05 -12.84
C ARG A 127 18.68 -6.11 -13.93
N GLU A 128 18.46 -5.48 -15.07
CA GLU A 128 19.42 -5.48 -16.18
C GLU A 128 20.70 -4.72 -15.84
N THR A 129 20.60 -3.58 -15.17
CA THR A 129 21.77 -2.83 -14.68
C THR A 129 22.61 -3.67 -13.72
N LEU A 130 21.98 -4.37 -12.77
CA LEU A 130 22.70 -5.28 -11.86
C LEU A 130 23.36 -6.45 -12.58
N LYS A 131 22.70 -7.03 -13.59
CA LYS A 131 23.28 -8.10 -14.41
C LYS A 131 24.49 -7.61 -15.19
N LEU A 132 24.39 -6.45 -15.84
CA LEU A 132 25.48 -5.87 -16.62
C LEU A 132 26.68 -5.54 -15.73
N GLU A 133 26.42 -4.91 -14.59
CA GLU A 133 27.42 -4.58 -13.58
C GLU A 133 28.12 -5.85 -13.03
N LYS A 134 27.36 -6.92 -12.78
CA LYS A 134 27.95 -8.22 -12.38
C LYS A 134 28.86 -8.79 -13.48
N LYS A 135 28.39 -8.83 -14.73
CA LYS A 135 29.19 -9.30 -15.88
C LYS A 135 30.45 -8.46 -16.08
N PHE A 136 30.34 -7.14 -15.91
CA PHE A 136 31.48 -6.23 -16.00
C PHE A 136 32.52 -6.53 -14.93
N ARG A 137 32.10 -6.73 -13.67
CA ARG A 137 33.00 -7.13 -12.58
C ARG A 137 33.66 -8.47 -12.83
N GLU A 138 32.91 -9.48 -13.27
CA GLU A 138 33.46 -10.81 -13.61
C GLU A 138 34.49 -10.72 -14.74
N ARG A 139 34.19 -9.98 -15.81
CA ARG A 139 35.13 -9.76 -16.93
C ARG A 139 36.39 -9.01 -16.48
N ASN A 140 36.24 -7.98 -15.64
CA ASN A 140 37.36 -7.22 -15.10
C ASN A 140 38.24 -8.08 -14.18
N GLN A 141 37.63 -8.91 -13.32
CA GLN A 141 38.36 -9.85 -12.48
C GLN A 141 39.09 -10.90 -13.32
N ARG A 142 38.44 -11.47 -14.34
CA ARG A 142 39.09 -12.39 -15.27
C ARG A 142 40.27 -11.74 -15.97
N MET A 143 40.14 -10.49 -16.42
CA MET A 143 41.25 -9.77 -17.04
C MET A 143 42.42 -9.56 -16.08
N LYS A 144 42.16 -9.22 -14.81
CA LYS A 144 43.20 -9.08 -13.78
C LYS A 144 43.89 -10.41 -13.49
N GLU A 145 43.13 -11.49 -13.37
CA GLU A 145 43.66 -12.83 -13.17
C GLU A 145 44.59 -13.22 -14.32
N ARG A 146 44.15 -13.00 -15.57
CA ARG A 146 44.97 -13.27 -16.76
C ARG A 146 46.29 -12.49 -16.76
N LYS A 147 46.25 -11.19 -16.44
CA LYS A 147 47.47 -10.38 -16.30
C LYS A 147 48.39 -10.88 -15.19
N ASN A 148 47.84 -11.35 -14.07
CA ASN A 148 48.61 -11.94 -12.99
C ASN A 148 49.26 -13.27 -13.42
N GLN A 149 48.51 -14.13 -14.11
CA GLN A 149 49.03 -15.38 -14.68
C GLN A 149 50.16 -15.11 -15.68
N GLU A 150 50.01 -14.12 -16.57
CA GLU A 150 51.06 -13.68 -17.50
C GLU A 150 52.31 -13.19 -16.76
N LEU A 151 52.14 -12.41 -15.68
CA LEU A 151 53.26 -11.95 -14.85
C LEU A 151 54.01 -13.14 -14.23
N ILE A 152 53.29 -14.13 -13.71
CA ILE A 152 53.87 -15.35 -13.13
C ILE A 152 54.61 -16.16 -14.20
N MET A 153 54.02 -16.35 -15.39
CA MET A 153 54.66 -17.08 -16.50
C MET A 153 55.91 -16.36 -17.03
N ASN A 154 55.91 -15.03 -17.05
CA ASN A 154 57.05 -14.23 -17.53
C ASN A 154 58.14 -14.01 -16.48
N THR A 155 57.95 -14.50 -15.25
CA THR A 155 58.95 -14.36 -14.19
C THR A 155 60.13 -15.31 -14.41
N ASP A 156 61.34 -14.77 -14.45
CA ASP A 156 62.58 -15.55 -14.60
C ASP A 156 62.96 -16.25 -13.29
N LEU A 157 62.85 -17.58 -13.31
CA LEU A 157 63.11 -18.47 -12.18
C LEU A 157 64.57 -18.48 -11.71
N ASN A 158 65.51 -18.12 -12.58
CA ASN A 158 66.94 -18.12 -12.23
C ASN A 158 67.30 -16.98 -11.27
N LYS A 159 66.49 -15.92 -11.25
CA LYS A 159 66.66 -14.75 -10.38
C LYS A 159 66.01 -14.93 -9.01
N LEU A 160 65.23 -15.99 -8.82
CA LEU A 160 64.54 -16.29 -7.57
C LEU A 160 65.36 -17.20 -6.65
N GLN A 161 65.16 -17.03 -5.35
CA GLN A 161 65.68 -17.95 -4.34
C GLN A 161 65.13 -19.37 -4.57
N PRO A 162 65.89 -20.43 -4.24
CA PRO A 162 65.50 -21.81 -4.54
C PRO A 162 64.10 -22.21 -4.04
N VAL A 163 63.71 -21.74 -2.86
CA VAL A 163 62.37 -22.02 -2.28
C VAL A 163 61.26 -21.38 -3.10
N LEU A 164 61.46 -20.14 -3.55
CA LEU A 164 60.49 -19.42 -4.39
C LEU A 164 60.42 -19.99 -5.80
N ARG A 165 61.56 -20.45 -6.33
CA ARG A 165 61.62 -21.11 -7.64
C ARG A 165 60.67 -22.29 -7.73
N VAL A 166 60.74 -23.22 -6.77
CA VAL A 166 59.87 -24.40 -6.72
C VAL A 166 58.39 -23.99 -6.65
N ALA A 167 58.07 -22.93 -5.90
CA ALA A 167 56.70 -22.43 -5.81
C ALA A 167 56.21 -21.86 -7.15
N TYR A 168 57.01 -21.03 -7.82
CA TYR A 168 56.67 -20.45 -9.11
C TYR A 168 56.59 -21.50 -10.21
N GLU A 169 57.49 -22.49 -10.26
CA GLU A 169 57.42 -23.62 -11.20
C GLU A 169 56.09 -24.36 -11.08
N LYS A 170 55.64 -24.62 -9.85
CA LYS A 170 54.34 -25.26 -9.60
C LYS A 170 53.19 -24.40 -10.09
N MET A 171 53.22 -23.09 -9.83
CA MET A 171 52.19 -22.15 -10.30
C MET A 171 52.16 -22.06 -11.83
N GLN A 172 53.31 -21.98 -12.48
CA GLN A 172 53.44 -21.95 -13.94
C GLN A 172 52.86 -23.24 -14.56
N ALA A 173 53.21 -24.41 -14.03
CA ALA A 173 52.66 -25.68 -14.50
C ALA A 173 51.13 -25.76 -14.34
N GLN A 174 50.57 -25.22 -13.25
CA GLN A 174 49.13 -25.14 -13.06
C GLN A 174 48.48 -24.21 -14.09
N ILE A 175 49.05 -23.03 -14.33
CA ILE A 175 48.55 -22.07 -15.32
C ILE A 175 48.57 -22.68 -16.72
N MET A 176 49.66 -23.35 -17.11
CA MET A 176 49.77 -24.06 -18.39
C MET A 176 48.64 -25.07 -18.56
N LYS A 177 48.38 -25.91 -17.54
CA LYS A 177 47.29 -26.90 -17.59
C LYS A 177 45.90 -26.25 -17.70
N GLU A 178 45.68 -25.14 -17.01
CA GLU A 178 44.42 -24.38 -17.12
C GLU A 178 44.25 -23.80 -18.54
N TRP A 179 45.31 -23.26 -19.13
CA TRP A 179 45.29 -22.70 -20.49
C TRP A 179 45.12 -23.79 -21.57
N GLU A 180 45.71 -24.97 -21.38
CA GLU A 180 45.47 -26.15 -22.23
C GLU A 180 44.00 -26.57 -22.21
N LYS A 181 43.41 -26.64 -21.02
CA LYS A 181 41.99 -26.97 -20.86
C LYS A 181 41.07 -25.94 -21.51
N ASP A 182 41.43 -24.66 -21.43
CA ASP A 182 40.66 -23.56 -22.02
C ASP A 182 40.84 -23.44 -23.56
N GLY A 183 41.62 -24.33 -24.18
CA GLY A 183 41.86 -24.33 -25.63
C GLY A 183 42.71 -23.13 -26.08
N LEU A 184 43.53 -22.59 -25.19
CA LEU A 184 44.25 -21.34 -25.39
C LEU A 184 45.64 -21.51 -26.01
N PHE A 185 46.06 -22.75 -26.23
CA PHE A 185 47.22 -23.10 -27.04
C PHE A 185 46.75 -23.45 -28.44
N GLY A 186 46.68 -22.44 -29.31
CA GLY A 186 46.33 -22.63 -30.72
C GLY A 186 45.39 -21.58 -31.27
N ASP A 187 45.86 -20.33 -31.38
CA ASP A 187 45.75 -19.63 -32.66
C ASP A 187 47.11 -18.97 -32.89
N VAL A 188 47.79 -19.47 -33.90
CA VAL A 188 49.15 -19.11 -34.24
C VAL A 188 49.11 -17.66 -34.73
N PHE A 189 49.86 -16.77 -34.06
CA PHE A 189 50.17 -15.43 -34.56
C PHE A 189 51.03 -15.53 -35.84
N TYR A 190 50.39 -15.81 -36.96
CA TYR A 190 50.85 -15.63 -38.34
C TYR A 190 49.55 -15.48 -39.14
N SER A 191 49.14 -14.35 -39.70
CA SER A 191 49.81 -13.39 -40.58
C SER A 191 48.94 -12.13 -40.53
N GLU A 192 49.38 -10.87 -40.64
CA GLU A 192 50.20 -10.30 -41.70
C GLU A 192 50.67 -8.92 -41.22
N ILE A 193 51.97 -8.69 -41.37
CA ILE A 193 52.49 -7.38 -41.80
C ILE A 193 51.87 -7.11 -43.18
N LEU A 194 51.42 -5.86 -43.43
CA LEU A 194 50.99 -5.17 -44.68
C LEU A 194 49.68 -4.43 -44.36
N ASP A 195 49.50 -3.13 -44.55
CA ASP A 195 50.24 -2.11 -45.28
C ASP A 195 49.90 -0.72 -44.70
N LEU A 196 50.71 0.26 -45.11
CA LEU A 196 50.70 1.70 -44.79
C LEU A 196 49.33 2.39 -44.79
#